data_AF-A0A2V9M3P1-F1
#
_entry.id   AF-A0A2V9M3P1-F1
#
_cell.length_a   1.000
_cell.length_b   1.000
_cell.length_c   1.000
_cell.angle_alpha   90.00
_cell.angle_beta   90.00
_cell.angle_gamma   90.00
#
_symmetry.space_group_name_H-M   'P 1'
#
loop_
_entity.id
_entity.type
_entity.pdbx_description
1 polymer ?
#
loop_
_entity_poly.entity_id
_entity_poly.type
_entity_poly.pdbx_seq_one_letter_code
_entity_poly.pdbx_strand_id
1 'polypeptide(L)'
;MRRGSLSVPPDSPHVLTFQPLLCEQAKSVVAGGLAVAVEPVINLEELLAPISGENPAGENLLYSGLHDDVREARRAEEALDQGEWKREIKTSDWPKVVDLSAKALGSKTKDLQVCAWLGEALVRLYGFAGLRDSLRLMRGLLENFWDKVYPEIDGGDLEARANAVAFLDRQSARAIKDVPITKAASSSDCSYVGWEDAKRFDIPESLEGLSSEQIERVNQLKEQAEREGRTTSERFRIAKNATRRSFYEETFALLSECWDEYKALDKVMDEKFHNQTPGLGGLRKSLDEVRTLVEKFVKEKRVLEPDIAEARAAEGEPAVQEAPETPAAAFGSSAGPIRTRAYALRISFSALSNGDRCPWSCGLRMSSRTAMCSRSCARHSESKLRRTRQGRVPEEITCTGNPRILCCPSPSRFLAF
;
A
#
# COMPACT_ATOMS: atom_id res chain seq x y z
N MET A 1 42.74 -59.69 4.59
CA MET A 1 41.75 -59.99 3.52
C MET A 1 40.36 -60.10 4.14
N ARG A 2 39.41 -59.40 3.52
CA ARG A 2 37.94 -59.50 3.60
C ARG A 2 37.20 -59.01 4.86
N ARG A 3 36.30 -58.06 4.56
CA ARG A 3 35.24 -57.42 5.36
C ARG A 3 33.95 -58.26 5.36
N GLY A 4 33.05 -57.92 6.27
CA GLY A 4 31.60 -58.19 6.23
C GLY A 4 31.17 -59.13 7.35
N SER A 5 30.12 -58.91 8.13
CA SER A 5 29.02 -57.94 8.06
C SER A 5 28.22 -58.10 9.36
N LEU A 6 28.03 -57.03 10.15
CA LEU A 6 27.04 -56.98 11.22
C LEU A 6 26.01 -55.91 10.87
N SER A 7 24.80 -56.39 10.63
CA SER A 7 23.58 -55.65 10.36
C SER A 7 23.10 -54.92 11.63
N VAL A 8 23.00 -53.60 11.56
CA VAL A 8 22.38 -52.73 12.58
C VAL A 8 20.92 -52.47 12.15
N PRO A 9 19.93 -52.54 13.04
CA PRO A 9 18.54 -52.22 12.72
C PRO A 9 18.34 -50.70 12.56
N PRO A 10 17.36 -50.23 11.76
CA PRO A 10 17.12 -48.82 11.58
C PRO A 10 16.26 -48.27 12.74
N ASP A 11 16.90 -47.61 13.70
CA ASP A 11 16.22 -46.69 14.61
C ASP A 11 15.72 -45.49 13.79
N SER A 12 14.40 -45.38 13.72
CA SER A 12 13.71 -44.23 13.13
C SER A 12 13.71 -43.10 14.16
N PRO A 13 14.29 -41.92 13.88
CA PRO A 13 14.05 -40.76 14.72
C PRO A 13 12.61 -40.30 14.43
N HIS A 14 11.76 -40.35 15.45
CA HIS A 14 10.52 -39.59 15.45
C HIS A 14 10.88 -38.11 15.29
N VAL A 15 10.81 -37.63 14.05
CA VAL A 15 10.81 -36.21 13.74
C VAL A 15 9.50 -35.67 14.31
N LEU A 16 9.58 -35.09 15.51
CA LEU A 16 8.53 -34.23 16.02
C LEU A 16 8.46 -33.02 15.09
N THR A 17 7.60 -33.11 14.08
CA THR A 17 7.14 -31.98 13.29
C THR A 17 6.31 -31.10 14.21
N PHE A 18 6.97 -30.19 14.93
CA PHE A 18 6.31 -29.14 15.70
C PHE A 18 5.77 -28.10 14.71
N GLN A 19 4.47 -27.79 14.82
CA GLN A 19 3.78 -26.80 13.99
C GLN A 19 4.47 -25.42 14.06
N PRO A 20 4.48 -24.65 12.97
CA PRO A 20 5.12 -23.34 12.96
C PRO A 20 4.39 -22.38 13.91
N LEU A 21 5.15 -21.57 14.66
CA LEU A 21 4.71 -20.49 15.57
C LEU A 21 3.95 -19.33 14.88
N LEU A 22 3.56 -19.53 13.63
CA LEU A 22 2.69 -18.64 12.86
C LEU A 22 1.25 -19.01 13.20
N CYS A 23 0.38 -18.01 13.34
CA CYS A 23 -1.05 -18.27 13.56
C CYS A 23 -1.58 -19.18 12.44
N GLU A 24 -1.96 -20.42 12.76
CA GLU A 24 -2.39 -21.43 11.77
C GLU A 24 -3.67 -21.04 11.00
N GLN A 25 -4.33 -19.96 11.41
CA GLN A 25 -5.66 -19.60 10.94
C GLN A 25 -5.72 -18.47 9.92
N ALA A 26 -4.59 -17.99 9.36
CA ALA A 26 -4.52 -16.90 8.39
C ALA A 26 -5.18 -17.21 7.00
N LYS A 27 -6.47 -17.57 7.00
CA LYS A 27 -7.35 -17.74 5.85
C LYS A 27 -8.55 -16.83 6.10
N SER A 28 -8.63 -15.79 5.29
CA SER A 28 -9.68 -14.76 5.26
C SER A 28 -11.08 -15.33 5.49
N VAL A 29 -11.65 -15.06 6.67
CA VAL A 29 -13.09 -15.19 6.90
C VAL A 29 -13.77 -13.95 6.31
N VAL A 30 -14.39 -14.11 5.15
CA VAL A 30 -15.35 -13.12 4.64
C VAL A 30 -16.68 -13.38 5.35
N ALA A 31 -16.92 -12.67 6.45
CA ALA A 31 -18.24 -12.55 7.04
C ALA A 31 -18.62 -11.06 7.09
N GLY A 32 -19.84 -10.78 6.66
CA GLY A 32 -20.29 -9.45 6.25
C GLY A 32 -20.21 -8.37 7.33
N GLY A 33 -19.82 -7.18 6.86
CA GLY A 33 -20.25 -5.89 7.40
C GLY A 33 -20.18 -5.74 8.92
N LEU A 34 -18.98 -5.78 9.49
CA LEU A 34 -18.52 -4.98 10.62
C LEU A 34 -17.02 -5.30 10.78
N ALA A 35 -16.19 -4.27 10.98
CA ALA A 35 -14.72 -4.31 11.08
C ALA A 35 -14.10 -5.71 11.28
N VAL A 36 -13.59 -6.30 10.20
CA VAL A 36 -12.84 -7.55 10.28
C VAL A 36 -11.52 -7.22 10.97
N ALA A 37 -11.40 -7.56 12.26
CA ALA A 37 -10.14 -7.48 12.97
C ALA A 37 -9.13 -8.37 12.22
N VAL A 38 -8.07 -7.77 11.71
CA VAL A 38 -7.03 -8.52 10.99
C VAL A 38 -6.34 -9.42 12.00
N GLU A 39 -6.38 -10.73 11.74
CA GLU A 39 -5.81 -11.73 12.65
C GLU A 39 -4.33 -11.45 12.97
N PRO A 40 -3.88 -11.80 14.19
CA PRO A 40 -2.46 -11.74 14.53
C PRO A 40 -1.67 -12.72 13.67
N VAL A 41 -0.53 -12.27 13.16
CA VAL A 41 0.40 -13.01 12.32
C VAL A 41 1.24 -13.98 13.17
N ILE A 42 1.60 -13.54 14.37
CA ILE A 42 2.45 -14.28 15.32
C ILE A 42 1.72 -14.53 16.64
N ASN A 43 2.06 -15.64 17.31
CA ASN A 43 1.56 -15.92 18.65
C ASN A 43 2.33 -15.08 19.69
N LEU A 44 1.80 -13.88 19.99
CA LEU A 44 2.43 -12.96 20.95
C LEU A 44 2.50 -13.53 22.36
N GLU A 45 1.50 -14.31 22.79
CA GLU A 45 1.46 -14.88 24.14
C GLU A 45 2.61 -15.87 24.36
N GLU A 46 2.87 -16.72 23.37
CA GLU A 46 3.97 -17.68 23.42
C GLU A 46 5.34 -17.02 23.32
N LEU A 47 5.49 -16.01 22.46
CA LEU A 47 6.76 -15.29 22.33
C LEU A 47 7.09 -14.42 23.55
N LEU A 48 6.08 -13.95 24.29
CA LEU A 48 6.25 -13.17 25.53
C LEU A 48 6.17 -14.03 26.79
N ALA A 49 5.92 -15.34 26.67
CA ALA A 49 5.98 -16.25 27.82
C ALA A 49 7.41 -16.27 28.40
N PRO A 50 7.58 -16.19 29.73
CA PRO A 50 8.88 -16.35 30.36
C PRO A 50 9.52 -17.69 30.00
N ILE A 51 10.83 -17.67 29.76
CA ILE A 51 11.57 -18.89 29.43
C ILE A 51 11.81 -19.67 30.72
N SER A 52 11.66 -20.99 30.64
CA SER A 52 11.85 -21.88 31.79
C SER A 52 13.30 -21.84 32.28
N GLY A 53 13.51 -21.62 33.57
CA GLY A 53 14.84 -21.58 34.19
C GLY A 53 14.98 -20.47 35.22
N GLU A 54 16.22 -20.19 35.63
CA GLU A 54 16.52 -19.14 36.60
C GLU A 54 16.42 -17.73 36.01
N ASN A 55 16.62 -17.58 34.69
CA ASN A 55 16.48 -16.32 33.98
C ASN A 55 15.23 -16.32 33.10
N PRO A 56 14.20 -15.49 33.39
CA PRO A 56 12.99 -15.42 32.57
C PRO A 56 13.26 -14.93 31.13
N ALA A 57 14.39 -14.26 30.90
CA ALA A 57 14.86 -13.85 29.58
C ALA A 57 15.67 -14.93 28.84
N GLY A 58 15.92 -16.09 29.45
CA GLY A 58 16.71 -17.18 28.87
C GLY A 58 18.22 -16.89 28.86
N GLU A 59 18.89 -17.29 27.78
CA GLU A 59 20.35 -17.19 27.63
C GLU A 59 20.78 -16.17 26.56
N ASN A 60 22.02 -15.68 26.68
CA ASN A 60 22.61 -14.79 25.68
C ASN A 60 23.06 -15.61 24.45
N LEU A 61 22.41 -15.39 23.31
CA LEU A 61 22.68 -16.13 22.07
C LEU A 61 23.63 -15.44 21.09
N LEU A 62 24.27 -14.32 21.48
CA LEU A 62 25.13 -13.55 20.59
C LEU A 62 26.24 -14.39 19.94
N TYR A 63 26.83 -15.32 20.69
CA TYR A 63 27.93 -16.20 20.23
C TYR A 63 27.49 -17.62 19.86
N SER A 64 26.18 -17.89 19.82
CA SER A 64 25.62 -19.23 19.54
C SER A 64 25.59 -19.60 18.05
N GLY A 65 25.90 -18.64 17.16
CA GLY A 65 25.72 -18.76 15.71
C GLY A 65 24.36 -18.26 15.20
N LEU A 66 23.35 -18.12 16.08
CA LEU A 66 22.01 -17.63 15.71
C LEU A 66 22.05 -16.29 14.96
N HIS A 67 22.84 -15.34 15.46
CA HIS A 67 22.93 -14.01 14.85
C HIS A 67 23.50 -14.08 13.43
N ASP A 68 24.46 -14.97 13.20
CA ASP A 68 25.07 -15.16 11.89
C ASP A 68 24.13 -15.89 10.93
N ASP A 69 23.39 -16.89 11.41
CA ASP A 69 22.36 -17.58 10.63
C ASP A 69 21.24 -16.63 10.18
N VAL A 70 20.77 -15.76 11.08
CA VAL A 70 19.74 -14.76 10.75
C VAL A 70 20.29 -13.70 9.80
N ARG A 71 21.51 -13.21 10.01
CA ARG A 71 22.15 -12.26 9.07
C ARG A 71 22.33 -12.88 7.69
N GLU A 72 22.76 -14.13 7.62
CA GLU A 72 22.94 -14.85 6.37
C GLU A 72 21.59 -15.08 5.69
N ALA A 73 20.54 -15.44 6.40
CA ALA A 73 19.19 -15.53 5.83
C ALA A 73 18.68 -14.18 5.29
N ARG A 74 19.01 -13.07 5.97
CA ARG A 74 18.66 -11.71 5.53
C ARG A 74 19.48 -11.21 4.34
N ARG A 75 20.66 -11.77 4.08
CA ARG A 75 21.58 -11.29 3.03
C ARG A 75 20.98 -11.49 1.64
N ALA A 76 20.84 -10.38 0.91
CA ALA A 76 20.62 -10.37 -0.53
C ALA A 76 21.90 -9.90 -1.24
N GLU A 77 22.15 -10.48 -2.40
CA GLU A 77 23.19 -10.01 -3.32
C GLU A 77 22.60 -8.98 -4.29
N GLU A 78 23.40 -7.96 -4.61
CA GLU A 78 23.02 -7.01 -5.64
C GLU A 78 23.02 -7.70 -7.00
N ALA A 79 21.98 -7.46 -7.78
CA ALA A 79 21.86 -7.91 -9.16
C ALA A 79 22.78 -7.08 -10.08
N LEU A 80 24.09 -7.25 -9.92
CA LEU A 80 25.08 -6.70 -10.83
C LEU A 80 25.11 -7.49 -12.13
N ASP A 81 25.52 -6.85 -13.23
CA ASP A 81 25.71 -7.54 -14.52
C ASP A 81 26.78 -8.62 -14.38
N GLN A 82 26.36 -9.88 -14.40
CA GLN A 82 27.23 -11.03 -14.22
C GLN A 82 27.92 -11.47 -15.53
N GLY A 83 27.72 -10.73 -16.62
CA GLY A 83 28.20 -11.12 -17.94
C GLY A 83 27.62 -12.47 -18.39
N GLU A 84 28.43 -13.30 -19.07
CA GLU A 84 27.99 -14.61 -19.56
C GLU A 84 27.90 -15.69 -18.47
N TRP A 85 28.44 -15.45 -17.27
CA TRP A 85 28.43 -16.39 -16.16
C TRP A 85 27.30 -16.05 -15.18
N LYS A 86 26.09 -16.51 -15.50
CA LYS A 86 24.91 -16.34 -14.62
C LYS A 86 24.98 -17.31 -13.44
N ARG A 87 25.25 -16.79 -12.25
CA ARG A 87 24.99 -17.45 -10.97
C ARG A 87 23.65 -17.00 -10.39
N GLU A 88 23.03 -17.88 -9.61
CA GLU A 88 21.81 -17.53 -8.89
C GLU A 88 22.11 -16.39 -7.90
N ILE A 89 21.45 -15.24 -8.10
CA ILE A 89 21.59 -14.09 -7.20
C ILE A 89 20.91 -14.47 -5.89
N LYS A 90 21.67 -14.48 -4.81
CA LYS A 90 21.10 -14.78 -3.50
C LYS A 90 20.07 -13.72 -3.13
N THR A 91 18.85 -14.14 -2.86
CA THR A 91 17.79 -13.31 -2.30
C THR A 91 17.63 -13.57 -0.81
N SER A 92 17.05 -12.62 -0.09
CA SER A 92 16.77 -12.79 1.34
C SER A 92 15.68 -13.85 1.56
N ASP A 93 15.92 -14.76 2.49
CA ASP A 93 14.97 -15.79 2.91
C ASP A 93 14.20 -15.31 4.16
N TRP A 94 13.18 -14.49 3.94
CA TRP A 94 12.35 -13.95 5.02
C TRP A 94 11.60 -15.02 5.83
N PRO A 95 11.03 -16.09 5.22
CA PRO A 95 10.42 -17.17 5.99
C PRO A 95 11.40 -17.84 6.95
N LYS A 96 12.64 -18.08 6.54
CA LYS A 96 13.69 -18.62 7.43
C LYS A 96 14.05 -17.66 8.55
N VAL A 97 14.08 -16.35 8.30
CA VAL A 97 14.30 -15.35 9.37
C VAL A 97 13.17 -15.41 10.40
N VAL A 98 11.92 -15.50 9.95
CA VAL A 98 10.77 -15.66 10.86
C VAL A 98 10.91 -16.93 11.70
N ASP A 99 11.20 -18.06 11.06
CA ASP A 99 11.35 -19.35 11.74
C ASP A 99 12.45 -19.33 12.81
N LEU A 100 13.66 -18.90 12.44
CA LEU A 100 14.80 -18.83 13.35
C LEU A 100 14.54 -17.87 14.52
N SER A 101 14.08 -16.66 14.22
CA SER A 101 13.86 -15.63 15.25
C SER A 101 12.68 -15.97 16.17
N ALA A 102 11.56 -16.46 15.64
CA ALA A 102 10.41 -16.84 16.46
C ALA A 102 10.76 -18.01 17.39
N LYS A 103 11.46 -19.04 16.88
CA LYS A 103 11.93 -20.16 17.71
C LYS A 103 12.87 -19.70 18.81
N ALA A 104 13.83 -18.84 18.49
CA ALA A 104 14.76 -18.29 19.47
C ALA A 104 14.03 -17.50 20.56
N LEU A 105 13.11 -16.61 20.17
CA LEU A 105 12.33 -15.77 21.09
C LEU A 105 11.37 -16.57 21.97
N GLY A 106 10.73 -17.60 21.42
CA GLY A 106 9.78 -18.44 22.16
C GLY A 106 10.43 -19.39 23.16
N SER A 107 11.65 -19.88 22.89
CA SER A 107 12.21 -21.01 23.64
C SER A 107 13.57 -20.80 24.28
N LYS A 108 14.39 -19.84 23.82
CA LYS A 108 15.80 -19.75 24.23
C LYS A 108 16.25 -18.40 24.77
N THR A 109 15.81 -17.30 24.17
CA THR A 109 16.28 -15.96 24.54
C THR A 109 15.19 -14.91 24.39
N LYS A 110 15.22 -13.85 25.19
CA LYS A 110 14.49 -12.60 24.95
C LYS A 110 15.51 -11.56 24.51
N ASP A 111 15.59 -11.31 23.21
CA ASP A 111 16.59 -10.44 22.59
C ASP A 111 15.94 -9.39 21.68
N LEU A 112 16.26 -8.12 21.92
CA LEU A 112 15.70 -6.98 21.17
C LEU A 112 16.19 -6.94 19.72
N GLN A 113 17.42 -7.35 19.44
CA GLN A 113 17.98 -7.38 18.10
C GLN A 113 17.34 -8.51 17.27
N VAL A 114 17.11 -9.68 17.88
CA VAL A 114 16.36 -10.78 17.26
C VAL A 114 14.91 -10.37 16.99
N CYS A 115 14.27 -9.67 17.94
CA CYS A 115 12.94 -9.09 17.74
C CYS A 115 12.93 -8.08 16.58
N ALA A 116 13.95 -7.25 16.45
CA ALA A 116 14.05 -6.28 15.35
C ALA A 116 14.19 -6.96 13.98
N TRP A 117 14.95 -8.06 13.88
CA TRP A 117 15.05 -8.86 12.66
C TRP A 117 13.74 -9.59 12.32
N LEU A 118 13.08 -10.15 13.34
CA LEU A 118 11.76 -10.73 13.17
C LEU A 118 10.77 -9.68 12.63
N GLY A 119 10.76 -8.48 13.22
CA GLY A 119 9.90 -7.38 12.78
C GLY A 119 10.10 -7.00 11.31
N GLU A 120 11.35 -6.87 10.86
CA GLU A 120 11.64 -6.63 9.43
C GLU A 120 11.04 -7.73 8.54
N ALA A 121 11.26 -9.01 8.90
CA ALA A 121 10.77 -10.13 8.11
C ALA A 121 9.23 -10.18 8.08
N LEU A 122 8.58 -9.90 9.22
CA LEU A 122 7.13 -9.85 9.32
C LEU A 122 6.52 -8.73 8.47
N VAL A 123 7.12 -7.53 8.47
CA VAL A 123 6.64 -6.44 7.61
C VAL A 123 6.76 -6.81 6.13
N ARG A 124 7.85 -7.46 5.73
CA ARG A 124 8.06 -7.84 4.33
C ARG A 124 7.14 -8.95 3.83
N LEU A 125 6.75 -9.87 4.72
CA LEU A 125 5.87 -11.00 4.36
C LEU A 125 4.39 -10.67 4.55
N TYR A 126 4.04 -9.96 5.61
CA TYR A 126 2.67 -9.76 6.06
C TYR A 126 2.24 -8.29 6.10
N GLY A 127 3.10 -7.37 5.63
CA GLY A 127 2.78 -5.96 5.51
C GLY A 127 2.49 -5.28 6.84
N PHE A 128 1.41 -4.49 6.88
CA PHE A 128 1.04 -3.72 8.06
C PHE A 128 0.63 -4.60 9.25
N ALA A 129 0.12 -5.82 9.03
CA ALA A 129 -0.20 -6.73 10.12
C ALA A 129 1.08 -7.21 10.82
N GLY A 130 2.12 -7.51 10.04
CA GLY A 130 3.44 -7.82 10.57
C GLY A 130 4.08 -6.64 11.32
N LEU A 131 3.86 -5.40 10.85
CA LEU A 131 4.31 -4.21 11.58
C LEU A 131 3.62 -4.12 12.94
N ARG A 132 2.28 -4.17 12.99
CA ARG A 132 1.50 -4.10 14.23
C ARG A 132 2.01 -5.09 15.26
N ASP A 133 2.14 -6.35 14.87
CA ASP A 133 2.51 -7.41 15.81
C ASP A 133 3.99 -7.33 16.22
N SER A 134 4.88 -6.87 15.34
CA SER A 134 6.28 -6.62 15.71
C SER A 134 6.44 -5.46 16.70
N LEU A 135 5.64 -4.40 16.58
CA LEU A 135 5.61 -3.30 17.56
C LEU A 135 5.07 -3.78 18.91
N ARG A 136 4.00 -4.59 18.91
CA ARG A 136 3.48 -5.24 20.13
C ARG A 136 4.52 -6.12 20.81
N LEU A 137 5.25 -6.92 20.04
CA LEU A 137 6.29 -7.80 20.57
C LEU A 137 7.43 -6.99 21.18
N MET A 138 7.95 -5.99 20.46
CA MET A 138 9.01 -5.10 20.97
C MET A 138 8.57 -4.40 22.25
N ARG A 139 7.35 -3.86 22.28
CA ARG A 139 6.76 -3.24 23.47
C ARG A 139 6.67 -4.23 24.63
N GLY A 140 6.14 -5.42 24.40
CA GLY A 140 6.01 -6.46 25.42
C GLY A 140 7.35 -6.93 25.98
N LEU A 141 8.41 -6.98 25.16
CA LEU A 141 9.77 -7.29 25.64
C LEU A 141 10.31 -6.17 26.56
N LEU A 142 10.10 -4.91 26.19
CA LEU A 142 10.51 -3.76 26.99
C LEU A 142 9.69 -3.61 28.28
N GLU A 143 8.41 -3.96 28.27
CA GLU A 143 7.56 -3.91 29.46
C GLU A 143 7.90 -5.04 30.45
N ASN A 144 7.97 -6.28 29.96
CA ASN A 144 7.99 -7.46 30.82
C ASN A 144 9.39 -7.98 31.15
N PHE A 145 10.39 -7.69 30.31
CA PHE A 145 11.73 -8.27 30.44
C PHE A 145 12.84 -7.23 30.55
N TRP A 146 12.53 -5.94 30.75
CA TRP A 146 13.52 -4.85 30.75
C TRP A 146 14.80 -5.16 31.54
N ASP A 147 14.69 -5.70 32.75
CA ASP A 147 15.87 -5.89 33.61
C ASP A 147 16.79 -7.02 33.14
N LYS A 148 16.30 -7.93 32.29
CA LYS A 148 16.99 -9.16 31.89
C LYS A 148 17.10 -9.37 30.38
N VAL A 149 16.41 -8.56 29.57
CA VAL A 149 16.39 -8.68 28.11
C VAL A 149 17.78 -8.42 27.53
N TYR A 150 18.11 -9.15 26.47
CA TYR A 150 19.34 -8.99 25.72
C TYR A 150 19.20 -7.91 24.64
N PRO A 151 20.25 -7.12 24.35
CA PRO A 151 21.55 -7.07 25.03
C PRO A 151 21.46 -6.61 26.50
N GLU A 152 22.32 -7.15 27.36
CA GLU A 152 22.39 -6.74 28.77
C GLU A 152 22.84 -5.27 28.91
N ILE A 153 22.42 -4.62 29.99
CA ILE A 153 22.88 -3.27 30.33
C ILE A 153 24.25 -3.42 30.99
N ASP A 154 25.30 -2.88 30.36
CA ASP A 154 26.64 -2.83 30.93
C ASP A 154 26.92 -1.42 31.47
N GLY A 155 27.23 -1.31 32.77
CA GLY A 155 27.59 -0.03 33.38
C GLY A 155 26.54 1.10 33.28
N GLY A 156 25.27 0.79 33.00
CA GLY A 156 24.21 1.77 32.75
C GLY A 156 24.15 2.30 31.31
N ASP A 157 24.97 1.74 30.42
CA ASP A 157 24.95 2.03 28.99
C ASP A 157 23.78 1.30 28.32
N LEU A 158 22.92 2.08 27.66
CA LEU A 158 21.76 1.57 26.92
C LEU A 158 21.99 1.54 25.41
N GLU A 159 23.18 1.89 24.92
CA GLU A 159 23.48 2.02 23.49
C GLU A 159 23.17 0.74 22.71
N ALA A 160 23.54 -0.43 23.23
CA ALA A 160 23.29 -1.70 22.55
C ALA A 160 21.79 -1.98 22.36
N ARG A 161 20.98 -1.70 23.38
CA ARG A 161 19.51 -1.82 23.30
C ARG A 161 18.92 -0.75 22.39
N ALA A 162 19.43 0.47 22.47
CA ALA A 162 19.00 1.58 21.64
C ALA A 162 19.25 1.30 20.15
N ASN A 163 20.38 0.69 19.83
CA ASN A 163 20.75 0.27 18.48
C ASN A 163 19.81 -0.80 17.91
N ALA A 164 19.36 -1.77 18.73
CA ALA A 164 18.38 -2.76 18.30
C ALA A 164 17.02 -2.12 17.94
N VAL A 165 16.57 -1.13 18.72
CA VAL A 165 15.35 -0.38 18.45
C VAL A 165 15.50 0.54 17.22
N ALA A 166 16.62 1.24 17.10
CA ALA A 166 16.93 2.07 15.94
C ALA A 166 17.02 1.24 14.64
N PHE A 167 17.48 -0.01 14.75
CA PHE A 167 17.44 -0.94 13.64
C PHE A 167 16.00 -1.24 13.20
N LEU A 168 15.10 -1.54 14.15
CA LEU A 168 13.69 -1.77 13.86
C LEU A 168 13.07 -0.53 13.18
N ASP A 169 13.34 0.68 13.68
CA ASP A 169 12.89 1.95 13.09
C ASP A 169 13.28 2.04 11.61
N ARG A 170 14.58 1.96 11.33
CA ARG A 170 15.12 2.14 9.98
C ARG A 170 14.60 1.10 9.00
N GLN A 171 14.59 -0.19 9.40
CA GLN A 171 14.17 -1.26 8.50
C GLN A 171 12.66 -1.22 8.27
N SER A 172 11.87 -0.99 9.32
CA SER A 172 10.41 -0.92 9.21
C SER A 172 9.99 0.31 8.39
N ALA A 173 10.59 1.47 8.64
CA ALA A 173 10.32 2.70 7.88
C ALA A 173 10.45 2.52 6.36
N ARG A 174 11.49 1.78 5.93
CA ARG A 174 11.67 1.43 4.53
C ARG A 174 10.65 0.39 4.06
N ALA A 175 10.54 -0.72 4.77
CA ALA A 175 9.71 -1.85 4.36
C ALA A 175 8.23 -1.47 4.23
N ILE A 176 7.70 -0.62 5.11
CA ILE A 176 6.28 -0.24 5.07
C ILE A 176 5.90 0.55 3.82
N LYS A 177 6.84 1.25 3.19
CA LYS A 177 6.60 1.98 1.94
C LYS A 177 6.54 1.06 0.72
N ASP A 178 7.15 -0.12 0.84
CA ASP A 178 7.14 -1.16 -0.18
C ASP A 178 5.88 -2.05 -0.08
N VAL A 179 5.13 -1.98 1.02
CA VAL A 179 3.89 -2.74 1.22
C VAL A 179 2.83 -2.27 0.20
N PRO A 180 2.16 -3.21 -0.50
CA PRO A 180 1.08 -2.86 -1.42
C PRO A 180 -0.09 -2.15 -0.73
N ILE A 181 -0.49 -1.02 -1.30
CA ILE A 181 -1.66 -0.22 -0.86
C ILE A 181 -2.83 -0.32 -1.85
N THR A 182 -2.64 -1.01 -2.97
CA THR A 182 -3.69 -1.37 -3.92
C THR A 182 -3.74 -2.88 -4.05
N LYS A 183 -4.91 -3.41 -4.40
CA LYS A 183 -5.10 -4.85 -4.64
C LYS A 183 -5.97 -5.03 -5.87
N ALA A 184 -5.36 -5.40 -6.98
CA ALA A 184 -6.05 -5.52 -8.26
C ALA A 184 -5.89 -6.93 -8.83
N ALA A 185 -7.01 -7.61 -9.10
CA ALA A 185 -6.99 -8.98 -9.62
C ALA A 185 -6.34 -9.10 -11.02
N SER A 186 -6.31 -8.00 -11.78
CA SER A 186 -5.86 -7.96 -13.18
C SER A 186 -4.63 -7.08 -13.41
N SER A 187 -4.16 -6.31 -12.42
CA SER A 187 -3.00 -5.42 -12.55
C SER A 187 -2.06 -5.61 -11.37
N SER A 188 -0.77 -5.42 -11.58
CA SER A 188 0.20 -5.52 -10.50
C SER A 188 -0.11 -4.54 -9.37
N ASP A 189 -0.11 -5.06 -8.14
CA ASP A 189 -0.31 -4.26 -6.94
C ASP A 189 0.75 -3.17 -6.82
N CYS A 190 0.36 -2.03 -6.27
CA CYS A 190 1.20 -0.83 -6.16
C CYS A 190 1.35 -0.44 -4.69
N SER A 191 2.57 -0.04 -4.32
CA SER A 191 2.91 0.42 -2.98
C SER A 191 2.95 1.95 -2.88
N TYR A 192 3.31 2.48 -1.72
CA TYR A 192 3.56 3.91 -1.55
C TYR A 192 4.75 4.38 -2.42
N VAL A 193 5.82 3.59 -2.52
CA VAL A 193 6.92 3.87 -3.46
C VAL A 193 6.39 3.91 -4.90
N GLY A 194 5.50 2.98 -5.26
CA GLY A 194 4.85 2.99 -6.58
C GLY A 194 4.02 4.25 -6.83
N TRP A 195 3.39 4.81 -5.80
CA TRP A 195 2.69 6.09 -5.90
C TRP A 195 3.65 7.29 -6.05
N GLU A 196 4.80 7.29 -5.36
CA GLU A 196 5.82 8.31 -5.54
C GLU A 196 6.44 8.26 -6.95
N ASP A 197 6.72 7.05 -7.44
CA ASP A 197 7.19 6.82 -8.81
C ASP A 197 6.12 7.27 -9.82
N ALA A 198 4.84 6.99 -9.58
CA ALA A 198 3.74 7.42 -10.45
C ALA A 198 3.66 8.95 -10.61
N LYS A 199 4.07 9.73 -9.60
CA LYS A 199 4.18 11.20 -9.73
C LYS A 199 5.36 11.65 -10.58
N ARG A 200 6.45 10.87 -10.60
CA ARG A 200 7.64 11.16 -11.38
C ARG A 200 7.43 10.76 -12.85
N PHE A 201 6.81 9.62 -13.07
CA PHE A 201 6.43 9.08 -14.37
C PHE A 201 4.96 9.40 -14.69
N ASP A 202 4.66 10.70 -14.72
CA ASP A 202 3.35 11.22 -15.07
C ASP A 202 3.13 11.13 -16.59
N ILE A 203 2.13 10.35 -16.98
CA ILE A 203 1.81 9.98 -18.35
C ILE A 203 0.33 10.34 -18.54
N PRO A 204 0.03 11.33 -19.41
CA PRO A 204 -1.34 11.73 -19.69
C PRO A 204 -2.19 10.56 -20.21
N GLU A 205 -3.47 10.56 -19.83
CA GLU A 205 -4.45 9.56 -20.28
C GLU A 205 -4.73 9.64 -21.79
N SER A 206 -4.70 10.85 -22.33
CA SER A 206 -4.86 11.10 -23.76
C SER A 206 -3.66 11.87 -24.27
N LEU A 207 -3.15 11.42 -25.43
CA LEU A 207 -2.13 12.14 -26.19
C LEU A 207 -2.76 13.14 -27.17
N GLU A 208 -4.09 13.21 -27.23
CA GLU A 208 -4.80 14.15 -28.09
C GLU A 208 -4.52 15.60 -27.69
N GLY A 209 -4.15 16.43 -28.66
CA GLY A 209 -3.84 17.84 -28.43
C GLY A 209 -2.44 18.12 -27.92
N LEU A 210 -1.60 17.09 -27.72
CA LEU A 210 -0.17 17.25 -27.43
C LEU A 210 0.62 17.52 -28.72
N SER A 211 1.66 18.34 -28.63
CA SER A 211 2.62 18.54 -29.71
C SER A 211 3.48 17.28 -29.93
N SER A 212 4.10 17.16 -31.10
CA SER A 212 5.01 16.05 -31.40
C SER A 212 6.15 15.93 -30.38
N GLU A 213 6.70 17.05 -29.91
CA GLU A 213 7.74 17.10 -28.87
C GLU A 213 7.23 16.58 -27.51
N GLN A 214 5.99 16.92 -27.14
CA GLN A 214 5.38 16.44 -25.90
C GLN A 214 5.11 14.94 -25.96
N ILE A 215 4.67 14.43 -27.11
CA ILE A 215 4.45 12.99 -27.34
C ILE A 215 5.78 12.23 -27.22
N GLU A 216 6.85 12.74 -27.84
CA GLU A 216 8.18 12.13 -27.75
C GLU A 216 8.70 12.09 -26.31
N ARG A 217 8.52 13.17 -25.54
CA ARG A 217 8.87 13.22 -24.12
C ARG A 217 8.10 12.18 -23.29
N VAL A 218 6.79 12.00 -23.55
CA VAL A 218 5.98 10.99 -22.86
C VAL A 218 6.46 9.58 -23.21
N ASN A 219 6.83 9.32 -24.47
CA ASN A 219 7.38 8.03 -24.88
C ASN A 219 8.74 7.75 -24.21
N GLN A 220 9.63 8.73 -24.14
CA GLN A 220 10.90 8.61 -23.43
C GLN A 220 10.70 8.31 -21.93
N LEU A 221 9.71 8.96 -21.29
CA LEU A 221 9.35 8.67 -19.90
C LEU A 221 8.80 7.25 -19.72
N LYS A 222 8.00 6.75 -20.67
CA LYS A 222 7.52 5.35 -20.67
C LYS A 222 8.68 4.37 -20.80
N GLU A 223 9.55 4.55 -21.78
CA GLU A 223 10.73 3.69 -21.98
C GLU A 223 11.68 3.72 -20.78
N GLN A 224 11.85 4.89 -20.14
CA GLN A 224 12.61 5.00 -18.90
C GLN A 224 11.94 4.21 -17.77
N ALA A 225 10.63 4.36 -17.59
CA ALA A 225 9.89 3.63 -16.56
C ALA A 225 9.98 2.11 -16.77
N GLU A 226 9.86 1.63 -18.01
CA GLU A 226 9.96 0.20 -18.34
C GLU A 226 11.37 -0.35 -18.06
N ARG A 227 12.40 0.37 -18.50
CA ARG A 227 13.80 -0.01 -18.29
C ARG A 227 14.18 -0.07 -16.82
N GLU A 228 13.66 0.85 -16.01
CA GLU A 228 13.90 0.90 -14.57
C GLU A 228 12.90 0.07 -13.75
N GLY A 229 11.88 -0.53 -14.38
CA GLY A 229 10.83 -1.29 -13.70
C GLY A 229 9.93 -0.43 -12.79
N ARG A 230 9.77 0.86 -13.10
CA ARG A 230 9.07 1.85 -12.28
C ARG A 230 7.56 1.85 -12.52
N THR A 231 6.82 2.30 -11.52
CA THR A 231 5.35 2.40 -11.63
C THR A 231 4.97 3.71 -12.33
N THR A 232 4.21 3.60 -13.42
CA THR A 232 3.65 4.75 -14.13
C THR A 232 2.36 5.23 -13.49
N SER A 233 2.03 6.51 -13.68
CA SER A 233 0.72 7.10 -13.31
C SER A 233 -0.48 6.32 -13.86
N GLU A 234 -0.42 5.90 -15.12
CA GLU A 234 -1.45 5.07 -15.76
C GLU A 234 -1.65 3.74 -15.00
N ARG A 235 -0.57 3.01 -14.74
CA ARG A 235 -0.61 1.73 -14.00
C ARG A 235 -1.16 1.91 -12.60
N PHE A 236 -0.69 2.91 -11.86
CA PHE A 236 -1.16 3.19 -10.51
C PHE A 236 -2.67 3.52 -10.49
N ARG A 237 -3.14 4.32 -11.45
CA ARG A 237 -4.55 4.68 -11.58
C ARG A 237 -5.43 3.47 -11.89
N ILE A 238 -5.00 2.59 -12.78
CA ILE A 238 -5.71 1.34 -13.08
C ILE A 238 -5.83 0.49 -11.82
N ALA A 239 -4.73 0.29 -11.09
CA ALA A 239 -4.73 -0.48 -9.85
C ALA A 239 -5.62 0.15 -8.77
N LYS A 240 -5.56 1.48 -8.60
CA LYS A 240 -6.42 2.23 -7.66
C LYS A 240 -7.91 2.09 -8.01
N ASN A 241 -8.25 2.19 -9.29
CA ASN A 241 -9.63 2.09 -9.75
C ASN A 241 -10.18 0.66 -9.58
N ALA A 242 -9.36 -0.36 -9.84
CA ALA A 242 -9.72 -1.78 -9.64
C ALA A 242 -9.83 -2.19 -8.17
N THR A 243 -9.19 -1.47 -7.25
CA THR A 243 -9.23 -1.76 -5.81
C THR A 243 -10.58 -1.36 -5.21
N ARG A 244 -11.20 -2.27 -4.45
CA ARG A 244 -12.50 -2.08 -3.79
C ARG A 244 -12.39 -1.15 -2.57
N ARG A 245 -13.48 -0.46 -2.23
CA ARG A 245 -13.56 0.36 -1.00
C ARG A 245 -13.21 -0.43 0.27
N SER A 246 -13.73 -1.64 0.44
CA SER A 246 -13.54 -2.44 1.68
C SER A 246 -12.06 -2.68 2.00
N PHE A 247 -11.25 -2.93 0.98
CA PHE A 247 -9.81 -3.12 1.14
C PHE A 247 -9.11 -1.87 1.72
N TYR A 248 -9.48 -0.68 1.25
CA TYR A 248 -8.90 0.57 1.77
C TYR A 248 -9.33 0.83 3.21
N GLU A 249 -10.58 0.51 3.58
CA GLU A 249 -11.07 0.67 4.94
C GLU A 249 -10.39 -0.30 5.92
N GLU A 250 -10.23 -1.57 5.54
CA GLU A 250 -9.47 -2.57 6.30
C GLU A 250 -8.01 -2.15 6.47
N THR A 251 -7.37 -1.70 5.37
CA THR A 251 -5.98 -1.23 5.40
C THR A 251 -5.83 0.01 6.30
N PHE A 252 -6.78 0.95 6.25
CA PHE A 252 -6.77 2.15 7.09
C PHE A 252 -6.97 1.83 8.58
N ALA A 253 -7.85 0.88 8.90
CA ALA A 253 -8.04 0.40 10.26
C ALA A 253 -6.73 -0.21 10.80
N LEU A 254 -6.09 -1.08 10.01
CA LEU A 254 -4.83 -1.70 10.38
C LEU A 254 -3.68 -0.70 10.54
N LEU A 255 -3.59 0.31 9.66
CA LEU A 255 -2.63 1.41 9.80
C LEU A 255 -2.87 2.25 11.06
N SER A 256 -4.14 2.38 11.49
CA SER A 256 -4.48 3.05 12.73
C SER A 256 -4.07 2.22 13.95
N GLU A 257 -4.25 0.89 13.92
CA GLU A 257 -3.71 -0.01 14.95
C GLU A 257 -2.18 0.08 15.04
N CYS A 258 -1.46 0.07 13.91
CA CYS A 258 -0.01 0.29 13.88
C CYS A 258 0.39 1.62 14.52
N TRP A 259 -0.40 2.68 14.28
CA TRP A 259 -0.13 4.00 14.83
C TRP A 259 -0.31 4.05 16.34
N ASP A 260 -1.33 3.37 16.86
CA ASP A 260 -1.58 3.30 18.30
C ASP A 260 -0.54 2.43 19.01
N GLU A 261 -0.11 1.31 18.41
CA GLU A 261 0.99 0.50 18.95
C GLU A 261 2.33 1.23 18.88
N TYR A 262 2.57 2.02 17.82
CA TYR A 262 3.73 2.90 17.74
C TYR A 262 3.78 3.87 18.93
N LYS A 263 2.68 4.57 19.24
CA LYS A 263 2.60 5.47 20.39
C LYS A 263 2.80 4.74 21.71
N ALA A 264 2.23 3.55 21.85
CA ALA A 264 2.37 2.75 23.05
C ALA A 264 3.84 2.34 23.27
N LEU A 265 4.53 1.94 22.20
CA LEU A 265 5.96 1.63 22.24
C LEU A 265 6.80 2.86 22.57
N ASP A 266 6.54 4.00 21.91
CA ASP A 266 7.23 5.28 22.14
C ASP A 266 7.17 5.70 23.62
N LYS A 267 5.98 5.58 24.22
CA LYS A 267 5.78 5.84 25.65
C LYS A 267 6.61 4.92 26.55
N VAL A 268 6.61 3.62 26.28
CA VAL A 268 7.43 2.66 27.06
C VAL A 268 8.91 2.95 26.88
N MET A 269 9.34 3.35 25.70
CA MET A 269 10.73 3.72 25.45
C MET A 269 11.14 4.96 26.25
N ASP A 270 10.31 6.01 26.28
CA ASP A 270 10.55 7.19 27.11
C ASP A 270 10.67 6.83 28.61
N GLU A 271 9.82 5.93 29.08
CA GLU A 271 9.83 5.46 30.47
C GLU A 271 11.07 4.61 30.80
N LYS A 272 11.59 3.81 29.87
CA LYS A 272 12.69 2.86 30.12
C LYS A 272 14.07 3.42 29.81
N PHE A 273 14.21 4.19 28.73
CA PHE A 273 15.50 4.71 28.28
C PHE A 273 15.81 6.11 28.83
N HIS A 274 14.80 6.85 29.30
CA HIS A 274 14.96 8.20 29.87
C HIS A 274 15.73 9.14 28.92
N ASN A 275 16.94 9.54 29.29
CA ASN A 275 17.76 10.47 28.51
C ASN A 275 18.48 9.80 27.32
N GLN A 276 18.43 8.48 27.21
CA GLN A 276 19.09 7.69 26.15
C GLN A 276 18.07 7.08 25.17
N THR A 277 16.86 7.63 25.09
CA THR A 277 15.79 7.11 24.23
C THR A 277 16.17 7.19 22.75
N PRO A 278 16.22 6.05 22.02
CA PRO A 278 16.39 6.09 20.57
C PRO A 278 15.11 6.65 19.93
N GLY A 279 15.26 7.48 18.90
CA GLY A 279 14.11 7.99 18.16
C GLY A 279 13.52 6.94 17.21
N LEU A 280 12.20 6.80 17.21
CA LEU A 280 11.42 6.06 16.20
C LEU A 280 10.91 6.99 15.06
N GLY A 281 11.70 8.02 14.75
CA GLY A 281 11.27 9.11 13.87
C GLY A 281 11.08 8.69 12.42
N GLY A 282 11.88 7.74 11.92
CA GLY A 282 11.80 7.26 10.54
C GLY A 282 10.51 6.50 10.29
N LEU A 283 10.16 5.61 11.21
CA LEU A 283 8.94 4.82 11.18
C LEU A 283 7.72 5.72 11.35
N ARG A 284 7.73 6.63 12.33
CA ARG A 284 6.64 7.61 12.53
C ARG A 284 6.32 8.35 11.25
N LYS A 285 7.34 8.93 10.60
CA LYS A 285 7.17 9.69 9.36
C LYS A 285 6.61 8.81 8.24
N SER A 286 7.20 7.63 8.03
CA SER A 286 6.79 6.74 6.95
C SER A 286 5.38 6.21 7.16
N LEU A 287 5.00 5.91 8.40
CA LEU A 287 3.66 5.44 8.76
C LEU A 287 2.62 6.54 8.57
N ASP A 288 2.92 7.77 8.95
CA ASP A 288 2.06 8.94 8.77
C ASP A 288 1.81 9.25 7.27
N GLU A 289 2.86 9.19 6.44
CA GLU A 289 2.78 9.39 5.00
C GLU A 289 1.88 8.34 4.33
N VAL A 290 2.08 7.05 4.64
CA VAL A 290 1.27 5.96 4.09
C VAL A 290 -0.17 6.05 4.57
N ARG A 291 -0.39 6.30 5.88
CA ARG A 291 -1.73 6.45 6.47
C ARG A 291 -2.50 7.59 5.84
N THR A 292 -1.88 8.76 5.69
CA THR A 292 -2.53 9.94 5.09
C THR A 292 -2.93 9.67 3.64
N LEU A 293 -2.08 8.97 2.88
CA LEU A 293 -2.39 8.58 1.51
C LEU A 293 -3.59 7.62 1.44
N VAL A 294 -3.60 6.58 2.28
CA VAL A 294 -4.70 5.61 2.33
C VAL A 294 -6.00 6.28 2.80
N GLU A 295 -5.94 7.17 3.78
CA GLU A 295 -7.10 7.95 4.24
C GLU A 295 -7.73 8.77 3.10
N LYS A 296 -6.89 9.40 2.27
CA LYS A 296 -7.34 10.11 1.08
C LYS A 296 -8.08 9.18 0.12
N PHE A 297 -7.57 7.97 -0.12
CA PHE A 297 -8.24 6.99 -0.98
C PHE A 297 -9.55 6.46 -0.40
N VAL A 298 -9.62 6.25 0.91
CA VAL A 298 -10.89 5.91 1.59
C VAL A 298 -11.93 7.00 1.35
N LYS A 299 -11.56 8.28 1.55
CA LYS A 299 -12.47 9.42 1.32
C LYS A 299 -12.93 9.50 -0.15
N GLU A 300 -12.01 9.35 -1.11
CA GLU A 300 -12.33 9.33 -2.54
C GLU A 300 -13.28 8.17 -2.90
N LYS A 301 -13.00 6.96 -2.40
CA LYS A 301 -13.77 5.75 -2.72
C LYS A 301 -15.14 5.72 -2.04
N ARG A 302 -15.29 6.28 -0.84
CA ARG A 302 -16.59 6.45 -0.17
C ARG A 302 -17.58 7.28 -0.99
N VAL A 303 -17.08 8.29 -1.71
CA VAL A 303 -17.91 9.12 -2.60
C VAL A 303 -18.34 8.35 -3.86
N LEU A 304 -17.46 7.48 -4.39
CA LEU A 304 -17.73 6.69 -5.60
C LEU A 304 -18.58 5.44 -5.34
N GLU A 305 -18.40 4.82 -4.17
CA GLU A 305 -19.07 3.60 -3.71
C GLU A 305 -19.75 3.86 -2.35
N PRO A 306 -20.87 4.62 -2.31
CA PRO A 306 -21.59 4.88 -1.08
C PRO A 306 -22.20 3.60 -0.50
N ASP A 307 -22.28 3.50 0.83
CA ASP A 307 -22.89 2.32 1.46
C ASP A 307 -24.38 2.23 1.10
N ILE A 308 -24.91 1.02 0.94
CA ILE A 308 -26.32 0.80 0.59
C ILE A 308 -27.27 1.45 1.63
N ALA A 309 -26.82 1.59 2.89
CA ALA A 309 -27.54 2.32 3.94
C ALA A 309 -27.52 3.85 3.74
N GLU A 310 -26.39 4.43 3.34
CA GLU A 310 -26.24 5.86 3.06
C GLU A 310 -26.87 6.26 1.72
N ALA A 311 -26.83 5.38 0.72
CA ALA A 311 -27.52 5.55 -0.55
C ALA A 311 -29.05 5.57 -0.38
N ARG A 312 -29.58 4.76 0.56
CA ARG A 312 -31.01 4.80 0.97
C ARG A 312 -31.38 6.03 1.80
N ALA A 313 -30.44 6.62 2.53
CA ALA A 313 -30.68 7.88 3.24
C ALA A 313 -30.57 9.11 2.31
N ALA A 314 -29.75 9.03 1.27
CA ALA A 314 -29.58 10.08 0.27
C ALA A 314 -30.69 10.09 -0.79
N GLU A 315 -31.22 8.92 -1.18
CA GLU A 315 -32.49 8.79 -1.89
C GLU A 315 -33.62 8.82 -0.86
N GLY A 316 -33.96 10.03 -0.36
CA GLY A 316 -34.95 10.22 0.71
C GLY A 316 -36.19 9.33 0.59
N GLU A 317 -36.61 8.78 1.72
CA GLU A 317 -37.80 7.92 1.86
C GLU A 317 -38.95 8.46 0.99
N PRO A 318 -39.53 7.66 0.08
CA PRO A 318 -40.82 8.02 -0.46
C PRO A 318 -41.79 8.01 0.72
N ALA A 319 -42.25 9.20 1.12
CA ALA A 319 -43.26 9.37 2.13
C ALA A 319 -44.44 8.44 1.79
N VAL A 320 -44.65 7.44 2.63
CA VAL A 320 -45.84 6.59 2.59
C VAL A 320 -47.00 7.49 2.99
N GLN A 321 -47.69 8.05 1.99
CA GLN A 321 -48.97 8.70 2.20
C GLN A 321 -50.01 7.60 2.44
N GLU A 322 -50.65 7.66 3.60
CA GLU A 322 -51.84 6.87 3.92
C GLU A 322 -52.87 6.98 2.80
N ALA A 323 -53.31 5.82 2.31
CA ALA A 323 -54.38 5.70 1.35
C ALA A 323 -55.73 6.06 2.00
N PRO A 324 -56.61 6.82 1.34
CA PRO A 324 -58.03 6.65 1.50
C PRO A 324 -58.56 5.66 0.45
N GLU A 325 -59.64 4.99 0.85
CA GLU A 325 -60.29 3.85 0.21
C GLU A 325 -60.69 4.07 -1.26
N THR A 326 -60.72 2.94 -1.98
CA THR A 326 -61.04 2.77 -3.40
C THR A 326 -62.53 3.06 -3.71
N PRO A 327 -62.92 3.34 -4.99
CA PRO A 327 -63.14 2.23 -5.91
C PRO A 327 -62.73 2.44 -7.39
N ALA A 328 -62.28 1.33 -7.97
CA ALA A 328 -62.35 0.85 -9.36
C ALA A 328 -62.43 1.86 -10.53
N ALA A 329 -61.39 1.86 -11.38
CA ALA A 329 -61.43 1.36 -12.77
C ALA A 329 -60.19 1.77 -13.59
N ALA A 330 -59.90 0.93 -14.60
CA ALA A 330 -59.13 1.17 -15.83
C ALA A 330 -57.60 1.02 -15.82
N PHE A 331 -57.18 0.04 -16.63
CA PHE A 331 -55.86 -0.13 -17.24
C PHE A 331 -55.31 1.17 -17.85
N GLY A 332 -54.01 1.42 -17.68
CA GLY A 332 -53.30 2.48 -18.38
C GLY A 332 -51.81 2.48 -18.10
N SER A 333 -51.04 1.89 -19.01
CA SER A 333 -49.59 2.09 -19.11
C SER A 333 -49.31 3.57 -19.36
N SER A 334 -48.55 4.24 -18.50
CA SER A 334 -47.88 5.48 -18.87
C SER A 334 -46.56 5.63 -18.11
N ALA A 335 -45.48 5.43 -18.86
CA ALA A 335 -44.17 5.96 -18.55
C ALA A 335 -44.29 7.46 -18.25
N GLY A 336 -43.99 7.85 -17.02
CA GLY A 336 -43.89 9.25 -16.64
C GLY A 336 -42.70 9.94 -17.34
N PRO A 337 -42.75 11.26 -17.52
CA PRO A 337 -41.69 11.99 -18.22
C PRO A 337 -40.36 11.92 -17.47
N ILE A 338 -39.26 11.77 -18.23
CA ILE A 338 -37.88 11.74 -17.75
C ILE A 338 -37.58 13.08 -17.05
N ARG A 339 -37.43 13.07 -15.71
CA ARG A 339 -37.21 14.31 -14.94
C ARG A 339 -35.74 14.61 -14.64
N THR A 340 -34.82 13.67 -14.82
CA THR A 340 -33.39 13.89 -14.53
C THR A 340 -32.44 13.07 -15.41
N ARG A 341 -31.26 13.63 -15.70
CA ARG A 341 -30.17 13.01 -16.49
C ARG A 341 -29.67 11.69 -15.88
N ALA A 342 -29.77 11.55 -14.55
CA ALA A 342 -29.39 10.34 -13.82
C ALA A 342 -30.32 9.15 -14.09
N TYR A 343 -31.61 9.40 -14.38
CA TYR A 343 -32.57 8.34 -14.70
C TYR A 343 -32.37 7.78 -16.12
N ALA A 344 -31.94 8.62 -17.06
CA ALA A 344 -31.63 8.21 -18.44
C ALA A 344 -30.44 7.23 -18.52
N LEU A 345 -29.43 7.39 -17.66
CA LEU A 345 -28.28 6.48 -17.61
C LEU A 345 -28.63 5.11 -17.00
N ARG A 346 -29.64 5.06 -16.12
CA ARG A 346 -30.11 3.83 -15.45
C ARG A 346 -30.87 2.90 -16.40
N ILE A 347 -31.61 3.45 -17.37
CA ILE A 347 -32.32 2.67 -18.40
C ILE A 347 -31.33 2.07 -19.42
N SER A 348 -30.28 2.82 -19.79
CA SER A 348 -29.26 2.36 -20.75
C SER A 348 -28.42 1.17 -20.24
N PHE A 349 -28.25 1.06 -18.92
CA PHE A 349 -27.46 -0.02 -18.32
C PHE A 349 -28.28 -1.30 -18.07
N SER A 350 -29.59 -1.17 -17.85
CA SER A 350 -30.49 -2.33 -17.61
C SER A 350 -30.85 -3.11 -18.89
N ALA A 351 -30.62 -2.55 -20.07
CA ALA A 351 -30.92 -3.21 -21.35
C ALA A 351 -29.79 -4.12 -21.87
N LEU A 352 -28.64 -4.16 -21.18
CA LEU A 352 -27.46 -4.95 -21.59
C LEU A 352 -27.26 -6.24 -20.77
N SER A 353 -28.08 -6.50 -19.75
CA SER A 353 -27.89 -7.63 -18.82
C SER A 353 -28.99 -8.70 -18.82
N ASN A 354 -30.07 -8.55 -19.59
CA ASN A 354 -31.10 -9.59 -19.73
C ASN A 354 -31.12 -10.11 -21.17
N GLY A 355 -30.27 -11.09 -21.44
CA GLY A 355 -30.34 -11.92 -22.64
C GLY A 355 -31.46 -12.94 -22.53
N ASP A 356 -32.72 -12.50 -22.68
CA ASP A 356 -33.87 -13.37 -22.89
C ASP A 356 -34.51 -13.11 -24.26
N ARG A 357 -34.41 -14.15 -25.09
CA ARG A 357 -35.10 -14.48 -26.35
C ARG A 357 -36.17 -13.49 -26.85
N CYS A 358 -35.87 -12.82 -27.97
CA CYS A 358 -36.87 -12.21 -28.85
C CYS A 358 -37.66 -13.30 -29.63
N PRO A 359 -39.00 -13.28 -29.64
CA PRO A 359 -39.80 -14.22 -30.41
C PRO A 359 -40.42 -13.57 -31.66
N TRP A 360 -39.62 -13.04 -32.61
CA TRP A 360 -40.16 -12.59 -33.90
C TRP A 360 -39.27 -13.07 -35.05
N SER A 361 -39.73 -14.17 -35.67
CA SER A 361 -39.31 -14.61 -36.99
C SER A 361 -39.85 -13.64 -38.05
N CYS A 362 -38.97 -12.93 -38.75
CA CYS A 362 -39.25 -12.47 -40.10
C CYS A 362 -37.94 -12.38 -40.87
N GLY A 363 -37.72 -13.34 -41.76
CA GLY A 363 -36.57 -13.38 -42.62
C GLY A 363 -36.72 -12.40 -43.77
N LEU A 364 -35.63 -11.70 -44.11
CA LEU A 364 -35.30 -11.46 -45.50
C LEU A 364 -33.83 -11.10 -45.66
N ARG A 365 -33.34 -11.55 -46.81
CA ARG A 365 -31.96 -11.77 -47.21
C ARG A 365 -31.42 -10.54 -47.95
N MET A 366 -30.08 -10.42 -47.96
CA MET A 366 -29.23 -9.76 -48.96
C MET A 366 -28.89 -8.26 -48.87
N SER A 367 -27.58 -8.05 -48.70
CA SER A 367 -26.67 -7.33 -49.61
C SER A 367 -26.28 -5.88 -49.31
N SER A 368 -24.97 -5.73 -49.39
CA SER A 368 -24.10 -4.57 -49.42
C SER A 368 -24.49 -3.48 -50.43
N ARG A 369 -24.31 -2.21 -50.02
CA ARG A 369 -23.47 -1.16 -50.66
C ARG A 369 -23.94 0.26 -50.27
N THR A 370 -22.96 1.07 -49.87
CA THR A 370 -22.72 2.48 -50.24
C THR A 370 -23.89 3.49 -50.21
N ALA A 371 -23.77 4.56 -49.40
CA ALA A 371 -23.94 5.96 -49.85
C ALA A 371 -23.67 6.98 -48.74
N MET A 372 -22.74 7.90 -49.03
CA MET A 372 -22.59 9.21 -48.41
C MET A 372 -23.81 10.12 -48.69
N CYS A 373 -23.98 11.09 -47.79
CA CYS A 373 -24.22 12.53 -48.08
C CYS A 373 -25.56 13.15 -47.64
N SER A 374 -25.40 14.22 -46.85
CA SER A 374 -26.23 15.44 -46.73
C SER A 374 -27.42 15.42 -45.76
N ARG A 375 -27.41 16.28 -44.74
CA ARG A 375 -27.85 17.69 -44.81
C ARG A 375 -27.59 18.44 -43.50
N SER A 376 -27.11 19.66 -43.66
CA SER A 376 -26.93 20.71 -42.66
C SER A 376 -28.12 21.68 -42.68
N CYS A 377 -28.19 22.52 -41.63
CA CYS A 377 -28.95 23.77 -41.45
C CYS A 377 -30.35 23.75 -40.79
N ALA A 378 -30.37 24.23 -39.54
CA ALA A 378 -31.30 25.29 -39.10
C ALA A 378 -30.67 26.23 -38.03
N ARG A 379 -30.12 27.37 -38.50
CA ARG A 379 -30.32 28.79 -38.05
C ARG A 379 -30.23 29.12 -36.53
N HIS A 380 -29.28 29.94 -36.02
CA HIS A 380 -29.18 31.44 -36.06
C HIS A 380 -30.54 32.14 -35.82
N SER A 381 -30.75 33.12 -34.93
CA SER A 381 -29.90 34.20 -34.40
C SER A 381 -30.73 35.02 -33.39
N GLU A 382 -30.11 35.64 -32.38
CA GLU A 382 -30.41 37.03 -32.01
C GLU A 382 -29.31 37.64 -31.13
N SER A 383 -29.00 38.91 -31.37
CA SER A 383 -27.77 39.59 -31.01
C SER A 383 -28.02 41.00 -30.47
N LYS A 384 -27.27 41.39 -29.42
CA LYS A 384 -26.81 42.75 -29.01
C LYS A 384 -27.88 43.83 -28.68
N LEU A 385 -27.69 44.61 -27.59
CA LEU A 385 -26.89 45.87 -27.52
C LEU A 385 -27.27 46.77 -26.30
N ARG A 386 -26.28 47.58 -25.83
CA ARG A 386 -26.30 48.81 -24.98
C ARG A 386 -26.02 48.63 -23.47
N ARG A 387 -25.27 49.49 -22.76
CA ARG A 387 -24.47 50.72 -23.07
C ARG A 387 -23.51 51.03 -21.89
N THR A 388 -22.41 51.68 -22.24
CA THR A 388 -21.34 52.41 -21.50
C THR A 388 -21.68 53.32 -20.30
N ARG A 389 -20.75 53.43 -19.32
CA ARG A 389 -20.19 54.66 -18.68
C ARG A 389 -19.05 54.26 -17.70
N GLN A 390 -17.76 54.59 -17.91
CA GLN A 390 -16.97 55.83 -17.72
C GLN A 390 -16.35 56.05 -16.31
N GLY A 391 -15.01 56.29 -16.29
CA GLY A 391 -14.17 56.87 -15.21
C GLY A 391 -12.88 56.06 -14.95
N ARG A 392 -11.72 56.27 -15.60
CA ARG A 392 -10.67 57.34 -15.55
C ARG A 392 -9.85 57.34 -14.22
N VAL A 393 -8.74 56.56 -14.09
CA VAL A 393 -7.23 56.87 -14.02
C VAL A 393 -6.80 57.98 -13.02
N PRO A 394 -5.56 58.05 -12.45
CA PRO A 394 -4.31 57.30 -12.76
C PRO A 394 -3.27 56.99 -11.62
N GLU A 395 -2.14 56.40 -12.06
CA GLU A 395 -0.74 56.58 -11.60
C GLU A 395 -0.26 56.00 -10.25
N GLU A 396 0.72 55.08 -10.31
CA GLU A 396 2.04 55.32 -9.73
C GLU A 396 3.12 54.38 -10.32
N ILE A 397 4.14 55.02 -10.89
CA ILE A 397 5.43 54.45 -11.29
C ILE A 397 6.38 54.72 -10.13
N THR A 398 7.02 53.69 -9.59
CA THR A 398 8.31 53.86 -8.89
C THR A 398 9.25 52.71 -9.22
N CYS A 399 10.14 52.97 -10.18
CA CYS A 399 11.46 52.36 -10.23
C CYS A 399 12.42 53.26 -9.44
N THR A 400 13.07 52.71 -8.43
CA THR A 400 14.30 53.27 -7.84
C THR A 400 15.39 52.22 -7.98
N GLY A 401 16.43 52.55 -8.76
CA GLY A 401 17.64 51.75 -8.88
C GLY A 401 18.75 52.23 -7.96
N ASN A 402 19.78 51.41 -7.73
CA ASN A 402 21.20 51.71 -8.02
C ASN A 402 22.10 50.46 -7.77
N PRO A 403 23.40 50.43 -8.15
CA PRO A 403 23.92 49.45 -9.11
C PRO A 403 25.28 48.82 -8.68
N ARG A 404 26.05 48.31 -9.67
CA ARG A 404 27.42 47.77 -9.67
C ARG A 404 27.44 46.24 -9.52
N ILE A 405 28.08 45.44 -10.39
CA ILE A 405 29.41 45.60 -11.01
C ILE A 405 29.42 44.97 -12.43
N LEU A 406 30.09 45.67 -13.35
CA LEU A 406 30.46 45.26 -14.71
C LEU A 406 31.66 44.29 -14.70
N CYS A 407 31.70 43.37 -15.67
CA CYS A 407 32.81 43.10 -16.60
C CYS A 407 32.99 41.59 -16.92
N CYS A 408 32.55 41.19 -18.12
CA CYS A 408 33.29 40.23 -18.94
C CYS A 408 34.15 41.03 -19.94
N PRO A 409 35.24 40.44 -20.44
CA PRO A 409 35.19 39.98 -21.83
C PRO A 409 35.86 38.61 -22.08
N SER A 410 35.44 38.02 -23.20
CA SER A 410 35.81 36.74 -23.83
C SER A 410 37.20 36.75 -24.52
N PRO A 411 37.49 35.84 -25.49
CA PRO A 411 37.81 34.42 -25.42
C PRO A 411 39.23 34.13 -26.00
N SER A 412 39.71 32.88 -26.03
CA SER A 412 40.35 32.24 -27.21
C SER A 412 41.14 30.97 -26.86
N ARG A 413 40.96 29.97 -27.73
CA ARG A 413 41.64 28.67 -27.83
C ARG A 413 43.14 28.80 -28.11
N PHE A 414 43.93 27.82 -27.69
CA PHE A 414 44.99 27.24 -28.53
C PHE A 414 45.23 25.75 -28.19
N LEU A 415 45.28 24.94 -29.25
CA LEU A 415 45.55 23.50 -29.28
C LEU A 415 47.03 23.20 -29.07
N ALA A 416 47.33 22.00 -28.56
CA ALA A 416 48.59 21.30 -28.80
C ALA A 416 48.28 19.89 -29.33
N PHE A 417 48.95 19.57 -30.44
CA PHE A 417 48.95 18.34 -31.26
C PHE A 417 47.84 18.15 -32.29
#